data_AF-M3J0F0-F1
#
_entry.id   AF-M3J0F0-F1
#
_cell.length_a   1.000
_cell.length_b   1.000
_cell.length_c   1.000
_cell.angle_alpha   90.00
_cell.angle_beta   90.00
_cell.angle_gamma   90.00
#
_symmetry.space_group_name_H-M   'P 1'
#
loop_
_entity.id
_entity.type
_entity.pdbx_description
1 polymer ?
#
loop_
_entity_poly.entity_id
_entity_poly.type
_entity_poly.pdbx_seq_one_letter_code
_entity_poly.pdbx_strand_id
1 'polypeptide(L)'
;MVVTRSRTQATKKKFTDDDFIDEELSTQPDKVEESEEEESESESDDEAPEEESTNKAKEDILLKQKQRQDEEARLKKQEKEKRKALDLRNKQQQEISKKKTTTKPTLELPEFLPDDIESIMNGKDNDIEPKSKHIRLDEDDDIKLDRKSILEEKLRQLKQKKKTSIKKGPVFVKIQSNSNKKVVPKSESKIVKNKSKWLNRKSINRK
;
A
#
# COMPACT_ATOMS: atom_id res chain seq x y z
N MET A 1 -30.91 -36.29 12.20
CA MET A 1 -29.78 -35.90 13.06
C MET A 1 -28.56 -35.74 12.18
N VAL A 2 -27.97 -34.55 12.10
CA VAL A 2 -26.78 -34.27 11.27
C VAL A 2 -25.58 -34.16 12.21
N VAL A 3 -24.66 -35.12 12.12
CA VAL A 3 -23.40 -35.12 12.88
C VAL A 3 -22.43 -34.17 12.18
N THR A 4 -21.90 -33.20 12.91
CA THR A 4 -20.85 -32.28 12.42
C THR A 4 -19.59 -32.42 13.25
N ARG A 5 -18.45 -32.12 12.59
CA ARG A 5 -17.12 -31.74 13.11
C ARG A 5 -16.09 -32.85 13.32
N SER A 6 -15.24 -33.01 12.31
CA SER A 6 -13.84 -33.40 12.50
C SER A 6 -13.13 -32.32 13.33
N ARG A 7 -12.58 -32.73 14.48
CA ARG A 7 -11.67 -31.93 15.32
C ARG A 7 -10.26 -32.07 14.75
N THR A 8 -9.78 -31.10 13.99
CA THR A 8 -8.34 -30.94 13.76
C THR A 8 -7.80 -29.98 14.82
N GLN A 9 -6.89 -30.44 15.67
CA GLN A 9 -6.22 -29.58 16.66
C GLN A 9 -5.34 -28.56 15.93
N ALA A 10 -5.39 -27.30 16.38
CA ALA A 10 -4.55 -26.24 15.84
C ALA A 10 -3.11 -26.37 16.35
N THR A 11 -2.15 -26.64 15.47
CA THR A 11 -0.73 -26.58 15.79
C THR A 11 -0.23 -25.13 15.66
N LYS A 12 0.49 -24.64 16.67
CA LYS A 12 1.12 -23.33 16.64
C LYS A 12 2.40 -23.43 15.81
N LYS A 13 2.42 -22.89 14.59
CA LYS A 13 3.66 -22.68 13.85
C LYS A 13 4.49 -21.62 14.57
N LYS A 14 5.71 -21.97 14.99
CA LYS A 14 6.73 -21.01 15.41
C LYS A 14 7.59 -20.74 14.18
N PHE A 15 7.58 -19.49 13.72
CA PHE A 15 8.54 -19.04 12.71
C PHE A 15 9.90 -18.87 13.38
N THR A 16 10.85 -19.72 13.01
CA THR A 16 12.28 -19.48 13.24
C THR A 16 12.83 -18.75 12.02
N ASP A 17 13.71 -17.79 12.25
CA ASP A 17 14.28 -16.86 11.25
C ASP A 17 15.26 -17.53 10.25
N ASP A 18 15.22 -18.87 10.19
CA ASP A 18 16.11 -19.73 9.41
C ASP A 18 15.40 -20.34 8.18
N ASP A 19 14.07 -20.21 8.09
CA ASP A 19 13.25 -20.70 6.96
C ASP A 19 13.30 -19.78 5.71
N PHE A 20 14.22 -18.81 5.65
CA PHE A 20 14.33 -17.85 4.53
C PHE A 20 15.49 -18.14 3.57
N ILE A 21 16.26 -19.21 3.79
CA ILE A 21 17.43 -19.58 2.98
C ILE A 21 17.40 -21.09 2.74
N ASP A 22 16.72 -21.53 1.67
CA ASP A 22 16.92 -22.78 0.91
C ASP A 22 15.61 -23.38 0.35
N GLU A 23 14.94 -22.65 -0.55
CA GLU A 23 14.02 -23.29 -1.50
C GLU A 23 14.15 -22.65 -2.89
N GLU A 24 15.39 -22.47 -3.35
CA GLU A 24 15.68 -22.09 -4.73
C GLU A 24 17.00 -22.73 -5.19
N LEU A 25 17.04 -24.06 -5.37
CA LEU A 25 17.81 -24.73 -6.43
C LEU A 25 17.62 -26.25 -6.39
N SER A 26 16.73 -26.78 -7.22
CA SER A 26 16.85 -28.17 -7.67
C SER A 26 16.19 -28.37 -9.03
N THR A 27 16.97 -28.11 -10.08
CA THR A 27 16.87 -28.81 -11.37
C THR A 27 18.20 -28.61 -12.12
N GLN A 28 19.09 -29.61 -12.08
CA GLN A 28 20.14 -29.82 -13.08
C GLN A 28 19.52 -30.37 -14.39
N PRO A 29 20.16 -30.24 -15.59
CA PRO A 29 21.22 -31.17 -16.00
C PRO A 29 22.38 -30.61 -16.88
N ASP A 30 23.52 -31.30 -16.78
CA ASP A 30 24.56 -31.64 -17.79
C ASP A 30 25.53 -30.59 -18.41
N LYS A 31 26.80 -30.70 -17.96
CA LYS A 31 28.05 -30.98 -18.73
C LYS A 31 28.36 -30.22 -20.02
N VAL A 32 29.39 -29.34 -20.00
CA VAL A 32 30.53 -29.27 -20.95
C VAL A 32 31.75 -28.65 -20.25
N GLU A 33 32.92 -29.25 -20.43
CA GLU A 33 34.26 -28.86 -19.95
C GLU A 33 34.93 -27.79 -20.85
N GLU A 34 35.84 -27.02 -20.23
CA GLU A 34 37.15 -26.57 -20.74
C GLU A 34 37.23 -25.61 -21.95
N SER A 35 37.77 -24.39 -21.72
CA SER A 35 39.04 -23.92 -22.32
C SER A 35 39.29 -22.43 -22.01
N GLU A 36 40.48 -22.14 -21.49
CA GLU A 36 41.15 -20.83 -21.51
C GLU A 36 41.52 -20.44 -22.95
N GLU A 37 41.54 -19.13 -23.27
CA GLU A 37 42.37 -18.45 -24.30
C GLU A 37 41.89 -16.98 -24.39
N GLU A 38 42.67 -16.04 -23.84
CA GLU A 38 43.69 -15.21 -24.51
C GLU A 38 43.16 -13.92 -25.13
N GLU A 39 43.81 -12.82 -24.74
CA GLU A 39 43.66 -11.48 -25.30
C GLU A 39 44.07 -11.43 -26.78
N SER A 40 43.34 -10.66 -27.58
CA SER A 40 43.91 -10.09 -28.82
C SER A 40 43.17 -8.80 -29.17
N GLU A 41 43.93 -7.69 -29.11
CA GLU A 41 43.60 -6.39 -29.68
C GLU A 41 43.47 -6.48 -31.21
N SER A 42 42.48 -5.78 -31.78
CA SER A 42 42.55 -5.37 -33.18
C SER A 42 41.88 -4.01 -33.36
N GLU A 43 42.72 -3.02 -33.63
CA GLU A 43 42.38 -1.68 -34.10
C GLU A 43 41.59 -1.74 -35.41
N SER A 44 40.47 -1.02 -35.48
CA SER A 44 39.96 -0.50 -36.75
C SER A 44 39.24 0.83 -36.51
N ASP A 45 40.00 1.88 -36.74
CA ASP A 45 39.61 3.29 -36.86
C ASP A 45 38.89 3.47 -38.20
N ASP A 46 37.56 3.26 -38.22
CA ASP A 46 36.68 3.65 -39.32
C ASP A 46 35.53 4.49 -38.76
N GLU A 47 35.87 5.69 -38.30
CA GLU A 47 34.94 6.74 -37.89
C GLU A 47 34.19 7.28 -39.13
N ALA A 48 33.28 6.47 -39.65
CA ALA A 48 32.24 6.91 -40.57
C ALA A 48 31.35 7.95 -39.86
N PRO A 49 30.85 8.99 -40.55
CA PRO A 49 30.02 10.01 -39.91
C PRO A 49 28.80 9.37 -39.24
N GLU A 50 28.83 9.32 -37.90
CA GLU A 50 27.80 8.67 -37.10
C GLU A 50 26.43 9.35 -37.28
N GLU A 51 25.42 8.51 -37.51
CA GLU A 51 24.03 8.91 -37.45
C GLU A 51 23.65 9.40 -36.03
N GLU A 52 23.66 10.72 -35.86
CA GLU A 52 23.31 11.47 -34.63
C GLU A 52 21.91 11.18 -34.03
N SER A 53 21.10 10.32 -34.65
CA SER A 53 19.71 10.06 -34.25
C SER A 53 19.54 8.94 -33.21
N THR A 54 20.48 8.00 -33.10
CA THR A 54 20.32 6.85 -32.17
C THR A 54 21.08 7.02 -30.84
N ASN A 55 22.20 7.74 -30.84
CA ASN A 55 23.01 7.98 -29.65
C ASN A 55 22.32 8.94 -28.65
N LYS A 56 21.66 10.01 -29.14
CA LYS A 56 20.82 10.90 -28.30
C LYS A 56 19.67 10.17 -27.60
N ALA A 57 19.07 9.17 -28.26
CA ALA A 57 18.00 8.37 -27.67
C ALA A 57 18.51 7.44 -26.54
N LYS A 58 19.71 6.88 -26.69
CA LYS A 58 20.36 6.07 -25.62
C LYS A 58 20.71 6.95 -24.41
N GLU A 59 21.24 8.14 -24.65
CA GLU A 59 21.56 9.10 -23.58
C GLU A 59 20.32 9.56 -22.81
N ASP A 60 19.21 9.86 -23.49
CA ASP A 60 17.95 10.26 -22.83
C ASP A 60 17.38 9.12 -21.96
N ILE A 61 17.48 7.87 -22.42
CA ILE A 61 17.08 6.71 -21.63
C ILE A 61 17.94 6.55 -20.37
N LEU A 62 19.26 6.71 -20.49
CA LEU A 62 20.18 6.64 -19.34
C LEU A 62 19.95 7.79 -18.35
N LEU A 63 19.73 9.01 -18.83
CA LEU A 63 19.40 10.17 -18.02
C LEU A 63 18.12 9.94 -17.22
N LYS A 64 17.08 9.42 -17.88
CA LYS A 64 15.78 9.11 -17.26
C LYS A 64 15.89 7.98 -16.24
N GLN A 65 16.72 6.98 -16.50
CA GLN A 65 16.98 5.91 -15.55
C GLN A 65 17.69 6.43 -14.30
N LYS A 66 18.68 7.31 -14.47
CA LYS A 66 19.39 7.96 -13.37
C LYS A 66 18.47 8.85 -12.52
N GLN A 67 17.65 9.67 -13.16
CA GLN A 67 16.65 10.50 -12.48
C GLN A 67 15.68 9.66 -11.64
N ARG A 68 15.22 8.53 -12.19
CA ARG A 68 14.34 7.61 -11.45
C ARG A 68 15.02 7.00 -10.22
N GLN A 69 16.29 6.61 -10.34
CA GLN A 69 17.06 6.09 -9.21
C GLN A 69 17.27 7.16 -8.13
N ASP A 70 17.57 8.39 -8.52
CA ASP A 70 17.75 9.51 -7.59
C ASP A 70 16.46 9.86 -6.85
N GLU A 71 15.31 9.85 -7.54
CA GLU A 71 13.99 10.05 -6.94
C GLU A 71 13.66 8.96 -5.92
N GLU A 72 13.91 7.69 -6.26
CA GLU A 72 13.68 6.55 -5.37
C GLU A 72 14.58 6.63 -4.13
N ALA A 73 15.86 6.97 -4.31
CA ALA A 73 16.80 7.16 -3.22
C ALA A 73 16.37 8.31 -2.30
N ARG A 74 15.85 9.41 -2.86
CA ARG A 74 15.32 10.55 -2.10
C ARG A 74 14.08 10.17 -1.29
N LEU A 75 13.14 9.45 -1.88
CA LEU A 75 11.94 8.97 -1.19
C LEU A 75 12.31 8.04 -0.03
N LYS A 76 13.24 7.11 -0.24
CA LYS A 76 13.73 6.18 0.79
C LYS A 76 14.42 6.91 1.96
N LYS A 77 15.17 7.97 1.67
CA LYS A 77 15.77 8.85 2.70
C LYS A 77 14.69 9.56 3.52
N GLN A 78 13.69 10.16 2.86
CA GLN A 78 12.58 10.83 3.53
C GLN A 78 11.75 9.87 4.41
N GLU A 79 11.52 8.64 3.96
CA GLU A 79 10.83 7.63 4.76
C GLU A 79 11.63 7.25 6.01
N LYS A 80 12.94 7.02 5.88
CA LYS A 80 13.83 6.76 7.02
C LYS A 80 13.85 7.91 8.02
N GLU A 81 13.88 9.16 7.56
CA GLU A 81 13.83 10.34 8.43
C GLU A 81 12.50 10.45 9.18
N LYS A 82 11.37 10.23 8.49
CA LYS A 82 10.05 10.20 9.14
C LYS A 82 9.96 9.11 10.20
N ARG A 83 10.50 7.92 9.92
CA ARG A 83 10.55 6.82 10.90
C ARG A 83 11.37 7.20 12.13
N LYS A 84 12.58 7.76 11.93
CA LYS A 84 13.43 8.25 13.03
C LYS A 84 12.74 9.32 13.87
N ALA A 85 12.06 10.28 13.25
CA ALA A 85 11.33 11.33 13.96
C ALA A 85 10.18 10.76 14.80
N LEU A 86 9.45 9.77 14.27
CA LEU A 86 8.37 9.10 14.97
C LEU A 86 8.89 8.28 16.15
N ASP A 87 9.96 7.52 15.96
CA ASP A 87 10.61 6.74 17.03
C ASP A 87 11.12 7.66 18.16
N LEU A 88 11.71 8.80 17.81
CA LEU A 88 12.17 9.80 18.78
C LEU A 88 11.01 10.39 19.59
N ARG A 89 9.91 10.76 18.92
CA ARG A 89 8.68 11.23 19.60
C ARG A 89 8.11 10.16 20.54
N ASN A 90 8.06 8.91 20.10
CA ASN A 90 7.58 7.80 20.93
C ASN A 90 8.47 7.58 22.16
N LYS A 91 9.80 7.66 21.98
CA LYS A 91 10.76 7.56 23.09
C LYS A 91 10.54 8.68 24.11
N GLN A 92 10.38 9.93 23.66
CA GLN A 92 10.08 11.06 24.54
C GLN A 92 8.77 10.85 25.32
N GLN A 93 7.70 10.36 24.67
CA GLN A 93 6.44 10.07 25.35
C GLN A 93 6.59 8.96 26.40
N GLN A 94 7.36 7.91 26.09
CA GLN A 94 7.65 6.85 27.04
C GLN A 94 8.45 7.37 28.24
N GLU A 95 9.47 8.21 28.03
CA GLU A 95 10.23 8.82 29.13
C GLU A 95 9.36 9.73 30.00
N ILE A 96 8.46 10.52 29.42
CA ILE A 96 7.50 11.34 30.18
C ILE A 96 6.55 10.45 31.00
N SER A 97 6.05 9.36 30.42
CA SER A 97 5.18 8.42 31.15
C SER A 97 5.90 7.72 32.30
N LYS A 98 7.16 7.31 32.09
CA LYS A 98 8.00 6.68 33.11
C LYS A 98 8.32 7.64 34.26
N LYS A 99 8.66 8.91 33.94
CA LYS A 99 8.88 9.96 34.95
C LYS A 99 7.62 10.22 35.79
N LYS A 100 6.43 10.27 35.16
CA LYS A 100 5.15 10.40 35.88
C LYS A 100 4.84 9.23 36.81
N THR A 101 5.34 8.02 36.52
CA THR A 101 5.14 6.86 37.39
C THR A 101 6.15 6.79 38.54
N THR A 102 7.37 7.30 38.37
CA THR A 102 8.41 7.30 39.41
C THR A 102 8.35 8.50 40.33
N THR A 103 7.76 9.62 39.90
CA THR A 103 7.49 10.80 40.75
C THR A 103 6.01 10.86 41.17
N LYS A 104 5.42 9.71 41.54
CA LYS A 104 4.31 9.73 42.49
C LYS A 104 4.93 9.65 43.87
N PRO A 105 5.35 10.77 44.51
CA PRO A 105 5.39 10.75 45.95
C PRO A 105 4.01 10.30 46.42
N THR A 106 3.97 9.48 47.46
CA THR A 106 2.78 9.28 48.29
C THR A 106 2.38 10.63 48.89
N LEU A 107 1.91 11.55 48.05
CA LEU A 107 1.22 12.76 48.46
C LEU A 107 -0.14 12.28 48.92
N GLU A 108 -0.26 12.17 50.24
CA GLU A 108 -1.55 12.28 50.90
C GLU A 108 -2.30 13.44 50.24
N LEU A 109 -3.52 13.17 49.78
CA LEU A 109 -4.35 14.22 49.20
C LEU A 109 -4.42 15.35 50.23
N PRO A 110 -4.21 16.62 49.86
CA PRO A 110 -4.45 17.72 50.78
C PRO A 110 -5.89 17.61 51.29
N GLU A 111 -6.03 17.51 52.62
CA GLU A 111 -7.32 17.28 53.30
C GLU A 111 -8.33 18.40 53.01
N PHE A 112 -7.83 19.58 52.67
CA PHE A 112 -8.62 20.73 52.27
C PHE A 112 -8.46 21.01 50.77
N LEU A 113 -9.59 21.24 50.11
CA LEU A 113 -9.59 21.84 48.78
C LEU A 113 -8.85 23.20 48.85
N PRO A 114 -8.00 23.56 47.88
CA PRO A 114 -7.42 24.89 47.82
C PRO A 114 -8.53 25.95 47.77
N ASP A 115 -8.50 26.92 48.68
CA ASP A 115 -9.46 28.05 48.75
C ASP A 115 -9.54 28.85 47.44
N ASP A 116 -8.53 28.73 46.57
CA ASP A 116 -8.49 29.33 45.24
C ASP A 116 -9.57 28.77 44.29
N ILE A 117 -10.06 27.53 44.49
CA ILE A 117 -11.10 26.94 43.64
C ILE A 117 -12.46 27.59 43.92
N GLU A 118 -12.76 27.95 45.17
CA GLU A 118 -13.99 28.67 45.51
C GLU A 118 -13.96 30.09 44.93
N SER A 119 -12.80 30.74 44.89
CA SER A 119 -12.59 32.01 44.19
C SER A 119 -12.76 31.89 42.66
N ILE A 120 -12.32 30.78 42.05
CA ILE A 120 -12.49 30.53 40.60
C ILE A 120 -13.94 30.15 40.24
N MET A 121 -14.66 29.45 41.12
CA MET A 121 -16.07 29.11 40.91
C MET A 121 -17.01 30.29 41.18
N ASN A 122 -16.70 31.14 42.16
CA ASN A 122 -17.48 32.35 42.48
C ASN A 122 -17.06 33.55 41.62
N GLY A 123 -15.85 33.53 41.06
CA GLY A 123 -15.39 34.41 40.01
C GLY A 123 -16.11 34.08 38.71
N LYS A 124 -17.19 34.81 38.43
CA LYS A 124 -17.82 34.86 37.11
C LYS A 124 -16.84 35.44 36.09
N ASP A 125 -15.95 34.62 35.58
CA ASP A 125 -15.38 34.83 34.26
C ASP A 125 -16.49 34.54 33.25
N ASN A 126 -17.21 35.63 32.93
CA ASN A 126 -17.93 35.73 31.68
C ASN A 126 -16.91 35.51 30.53
N ASP A 127 -17.32 34.78 29.51
CA ASP A 127 -16.66 34.64 28.20
C ASP A 127 -15.66 33.50 27.96
N ILE A 128 -15.95 32.26 28.39
CA ILE A 128 -15.64 31.09 27.54
C ILE A 128 -16.78 30.07 27.65
N GLU A 129 -17.75 30.12 26.74
CA GLU A 129 -18.63 28.97 26.53
C GLU A 129 -17.77 27.79 26.05
N PRO A 130 -17.80 26.62 26.73
CA PRO A 130 -17.10 25.45 26.25
C PRO A 130 -17.79 24.96 24.98
N LYS A 131 -17.19 25.22 23.81
CA LYS A 131 -17.64 24.66 22.53
C LYS A 131 -17.83 23.15 22.69
N SER A 132 -19.08 22.69 22.66
CA SER A 132 -19.41 21.28 22.79
C SER A 132 -18.71 20.51 21.67
N LYS A 133 -17.87 19.53 22.01
CA LYS A 133 -17.11 18.71 21.05
C LYS A 133 -17.96 17.64 20.34
N HIS A 134 -19.28 17.76 20.38
CA HIS A 134 -20.20 16.82 19.78
C HIS A 134 -20.49 17.29 18.35
N ILE A 135 -20.02 16.52 17.37
CA ILE A 135 -20.32 16.74 15.95
C ILE A 135 -21.83 16.57 15.77
N ARG A 136 -22.52 17.64 15.35
CA ARG A 136 -23.93 17.57 14.95
C ARG A 136 -23.99 16.90 13.58
N LEU A 137 -24.70 15.77 13.48
CA LEU A 137 -24.79 14.94 12.26
C LEU A 137 -25.54 15.62 11.08
N ASP A 138 -26.15 16.78 11.32
CA ASP A 138 -26.97 17.50 10.33
C ASP A 138 -26.12 18.34 9.35
N GLU A 139 -24.85 18.63 9.65
CA GLU A 139 -23.91 19.28 8.71
C GLU A 139 -23.19 18.27 7.78
N ASP A 140 -23.42 16.96 7.96
CA ASP A 140 -22.69 15.93 7.23
C ASP A 140 -23.21 15.69 5.81
N ASP A 141 -24.34 16.25 5.38
CA ASP A 141 -24.90 15.92 4.06
C ASP A 141 -24.09 16.53 2.90
N ASP A 142 -23.53 17.74 3.07
CA ASP A 142 -22.58 18.32 2.12
C ASP A 142 -21.23 17.56 2.13
N ILE A 143 -20.75 17.15 3.32
CA ILE A 143 -19.52 16.35 3.48
C ILE A 143 -19.68 14.92 2.93
N LYS A 144 -20.89 14.33 2.99
CA LYS A 144 -21.21 13.01 2.44
C LYS A 144 -21.29 13.02 0.92
N LEU A 145 -21.79 14.10 0.31
CA LEU A 145 -21.79 14.27 -1.15
C LEU A 145 -20.35 14.32 -1.68
N ASP A 146 -19.49 15.07 -1.00
CA ASP A 146 -18.05 15.11 -1.30
C ASP A 146 -17.39 13.74 -1.11
N ARG A 147 -17.74 12.99 -0.06
CA ARG A 147 -17.18 11.65 0.13
C ARG A 147 -17.57 10.69 -1.00
N LYS A 148 -18.81 10.74 -1.49
CA LYS A 148 -19.28 9.89 -2.60
C LYS A 148 -18.58 10.27 -3.91
N SER A 149 -18.46 11.56 -4.22
CA SER A 149 -17.77 12.02 -5.43
C SER A 149 -16.28 11.66 -5.40
N ILE A 150 -15.62 11.81 -4.26
CA ILE A 150 -14.22 11.39 -4.05
C ILE A 150 -14.07 9.87 -4.25
N LEU A 151 -14.99 9.07 -3.73
CA LEU A 151 -14.96 7.61 -3.91
C LEU A 151 -15.18 7.21 -5.37
N GLU A 152 -16.10 7.87 -6.06
CA GLU A 152 -16.34 7.64 -7.48
C GLU A 152 -15.13 8.02 -8.32
N GLU A 153 -14.48 9.14 -8.02
CA GLU A 153 -13.27 9.57 -8.71
C GLU A 153 -12.13 8.55 -8.50
N LYS A 154 -11.92 8.11 -7.25
CA LYS A 154 -10.95 7.04 -6.94
C LYS A 154 -11.25 5.77 -7.72
N LEU A 155 -12.52 5.38 -7.83
CA LEU A 155 -12.95 4.21 -8.60
C LEU A 155 -12.68 4.43 -10.10
N ARG A 156 -12.93 5.62 -10.63
CA ARG A 156 -12.61 6.01 -12.02
C ARG A 156 -11.11 5.91 -12.30
N GLN A 157 -10.27 6.44 -11.41
CA GLN A 157 -8.82 6.36 -11.51
C GLN A 157 -8.33 4.91 -11.45
N LEU A 158 -8.87 4.09 -10.54
CA LEU A 158 -8.54 2.66 -10.46
C LEU A 158 -8.96 1.90 -11.73
N LYS A 159 -10.12 2.21 -12.30
CA LYS A 159 -10.56 1.63 -13.59
C LYS A 159 -9.59 2.00 -14.71
N GLN A 160 -9.13 3.25 -14.77
CA GLN A 160 -8.14 3.69 -15.77
C GLN A 160 -6.81 2.94 -15.60
N LYS A 161 -6.30 2.83 -14.37
CA LYS A 161 -5.06 2.08 -14.07
C LYS A 161 -5.16 0.59 -14.41
N LYS A 162 -6.36 -0.01 -14.32
CA LYS A 162 -6.60 -1.43 -14.66
C LYS A 162 -6.80 -1.69 -16.16
N LYS A 163 -6.90 -0.67 -17.03
CA LYS A 163 -7.05 -0.87 -18.47
C LYS A 163 -5.73 -1.39 -19.05
N THR A 164 -5.79 -2.56 -19.69
CA THR A 164 -4.64 -3.18 -20.38
C THR A 164 -4.48 -2.76 -21.84
N SER A 165 -5.44 -1.97 -22.34
CA SER A 165 -5.45 -1.47 -23.72
C SER A 165 -5.66 0.04 -23.76
N ILE A 166 -4.89 0.73 -24.60
CA ILE A 166 -4.94 2.17 -24.79
C ILE A 166 -4.98 2.49 -26.29
N LYS A 167 -5.88 3.38 -26.70
CA LYS A 167 -5.90 3.93 -28.06
C LYS A 167 -4.86 5.04 -28.18
N LYS A 168 -3.93 4.93 -29.12
CA LYS A 168 -2.90 5.93 -29.42
C LYS A 168 -3.10 6.37 -30.87
N GLY A 169 -3.92 7.41 -31.06
CA GLY A 169 -4.31 7.89 -32.39
C GLY A 169 -5.10 6.82 -33.17
N PRO A 170 -4.67 6.44 -34.38
CA PRO A 170 -5.34 5.41 -35.18
C PRO A 170 -5.14 3.99 -34.64
N VAL A 171 -4.13 3.75 -33.81
CA VAL A 171 -3.74 2.40 -33.37
C VAL A 171 -4.25 2.11 -31.96
N PHE A 172 -4.62 0.84 -31.71
CA PHE A 172 -4.89 0.32 -30.38
C PHE A 172 -3.71 -0.52 -29.89
N VAL A 173 -3.11 -0.12 -28.78
CA VAL A 173 -2.02 -0.84 -28.13
C VAL A 173 -2.60 -1.65 -26.97
N LYS A 174 -2.36 -2.96 -26.93
CA LYS A 174 -2.83 -3.87 -25.87
C LYS A 174 -1.66 -4.70 -25.34
N ILE A 175 -1.54 -4.77 -24.02
CA ILE A 175 -0.55 -5.60 -23.34
C ILE A 175 -1.01 -7.07 -23.40
N GLN A 176 -0.13 -7.96 -23.85
CA GLN A 176 -0.38 -9.40 -23.79
C GLN A 176 -0.34 -9.87 -22.34
N SER A 177 -1.46 -10.39 -21.83
CA SER A 177 -1.50 -11.02 -20.51
C SER A 177 -1.42 -12.53 -20.69
N ASN A 178 -0.32 -13.14 -20.26
CA ASN A 178 -0.23 -14.59 -20.19
C ASN A 178 -1.15 -15.05 -19.04
N SER A 179 -2.34 -15.54 -19.38
CA SER A 179 -3.25 -16.12 -18.39
C SER A 179 -2.56 -17.31 -17.74
N ASN A 180 -2.37 -17.27 -16.42
CA ASN A 180 -1.78 -18.36 -15.66
C ASN A 180 -2.52 -19.66 -15.99
N LYS A 181 -1.82 -20.65 -16.56
CA LYS A 181 -2.38 -21.97 -16.94
C LYS A 181 -3.05 -22.71 -15.75
N LYS A 182 -2.74 -22.28 -14.52
CA LYS A 182 -3.30 -22.79 -13.26
C LYS A 182 -4.74 -22.32 -12.99
N VAL A 183 -5.28 -21.35 -13.74
CA VAL A 183 -6.61 -20.77 -13.50
C VAL A 183 -7.47 -20.86 -14.75
N VAL A 184 -8.70 -21.37 -14.58
CA VAL A 184 -9.70 -21.46 -15.66
C VAL A 184 -10.16 -20.05 -16.08
N PRO A 185 -10.41 -19.81 -17.37
CA PRO A 185 -10.98 -18.56 -17.84
C PRO A 185 -12.28 -18.17 -17.10
N LYS A 186 -12.49 -16.87 -16.92
CA LYS A 186 -13.72 -16.36 -16.30
C LYS A 186 -14.93 -16.65 -17.18
N SER A 187 -16.06 -16.96 -16.55
CA SER A 187 -17.30 -17.23 -17.26
C SER A 187 -17.82 -16.01 -18.00
N GLU A 188 -18.41 -16.24 -19.18
CA GLU A 188 -19.01 -15.17 -19.97
C GLU A 188 -20.32 -14.68 -19.34
N SER A 189 -20.34 -13.40 -18.93
CA SER A 189 -21.49 -12.83 -18.24
C SER A 189 -22.77 -12.87 -19.08
N LYS A 190 -22.68 -12.79 -20.41
CA LYS A 190 -23.86 -12.86 -21.31
C LYS A 190 -24.55 -14.21 -21.20
N ILE A 191 -23.79 -15.30 -21.21
CA ILE A 191 -24.31 -16.67 -21.11
C ILE A 191 -24.89 -16.91 -19.72
N VAL A 192 -24.14 -16.57 -18.66
CA VAL A 192 -24.58 -16.77 -17.28
C VAL A 192 -25.84 -15.95 -16.97
N LYS A 193 -25.90 -14.69 -17.43
CA LYS A 193 -27.09 -13.84 -17.27
C LYS A 193 -28.27 -14.36 -18.05
N ASN A 194 -28.09 -14.88 -19.27
CA ASN A 194 -29.19 -15.46 -20.04
C ASN A 194 -29.76 -16.70 -19.33
N LYS A 195 -28.89 -17.62 -18.90
CA LYS A 195 -29.28 -18.78 -18.09
C LYS A 195 -30.03 -18.35 -16.82
N SER A 196 -29.51 -17.38 -16.08
CA SER A 196 -30.14 -16.86 -14.86
C SER A 196 -31.50 -16.21 -15.15
N LYS A 197 -31.59 -15.37 -16.19
CA LYS A 197 -32.83 -14.71 -16.61
C LYS A 197 -33.90 -15.72 -17.02
N TRP A 198 -33.51 -16.78 -17.70
CA TRP A 198 -34.41 -17.85 -18.10
C TRP A 198 -34.94 -18.64 -16.91
N LEU A 199 -34.06 -19.02 -15.97
CA LEU A 199 -34.41 -19.77 -14.77
C LEU A 199 -35.22 -18.95 -13.75
N ASN A 200 -34.99 -17.64 -13.72
CA ASN A 200 -35.65 -16.68 -12.83
C ASN A 200 -36.64 -15.80 -13.60
N ARG A 201 -37.24 -16.33 -14.66
CA ARG A 201 -38.25 -15.61 -15.44
C ARG A 201 -39.51 -15.41 -14.62
N LYS A 202 -40.17 -14.26 -14.79
CA LYS A 202 -41.40 -13.89 -14.05
C LYS A 202 -42.55 -14.89 -14.22
N SER A 203 -42.59 -15.62 -15.34
CA SER A 203 -43.64 -16.62 -15.60
C SER A 203 -43.49 -17.88 -14.76
N ILE A 204 -42.33 -18.10 -14.14
CA ILE A 204 -42.11 -19.17 -13.18
C ILE A 204 -42.29 -18.54 -11.78
N ASN A 205 -43.42 -18.84 -11.13
CA ASN A 205 -43.70 -18.43 -9.77
C ASN A 205 -42.86 -19.26 -8.80
N ARG A 206 -41.59 -18.86 -8.61
CA ARG A 206 -40.74 -19.44 -7.56
C ARG A 206 -41.22 -18.86 -6.23
N LYS A 207 -41.57 -19.76 -5.30
CA LYS A 207 -41.84 -19.43 -3.90
C LYS A 207 -40.55 -18.98 -3.21
#